data_AF-A0A086LBW4-F1
#
_entry.id   AF-A0A086LBW4-F1
#
_cell.length_a   1.000
_cell.length_b   1.000
_cell.length_c   1.000
_cell.angle_alpha   90.00
_cell.angle_beta   90.00
_cell.angle_gamma   90.00
#
_symmetry.space_group_name_H-M   'P 1'
#
loop_
_entity.id
_entity.type
_entity.pdbx_description
1 polymer ?
#
loop_
_entity_poly.entity_id
_entity_poly.type
_entity_poly.pdbx_seq_one_letter_code
_entity_poly.pdbx_strand_id
1 'polypeptide(L)'
;VRRISEGRNPPFDAEQLEHCREEETWHTFRMNHRFLITEKNIVFDPITHAPVPQLFSFRQHAQIKENHRLLSIIIRYTPPETYDPRFVLQEAIRKLPPVLTARDWRKLHSELEALSAHFAACDPPDYDRCKITEHAARVVDDMVQSNIDQLAVMQWIAEGILDRKQHRSYMRHVLRRQEELCAMKRKYEASMKKRLDDLREAIAALESLEYPGPIQVQAKRMNVQLWFNTIRDKMKNTSKKSKAGSAYCPSATFKYAVLVDREIITKLSPSVTPDVMVNLFVTFTLRKDNSWQVVFTHRVQKVEQLVADFVIPKEELLHVRRLPPQATYGFLKSASDPNGFVEVNVLPFLQALDQVGGQEA
;
A
#
# COMPACT_ATOMS: atom_id res chain seq x y z
N VAL A 1 -22.78 -22.83 5.94
CA VAL A 1 -21.53 -22.58 5.18
C VAL A 1 -20.62 -23.80 5.33
N ARG A 2 -20.39 -24.60 4.27
CA ARG A 2 -19.52 -25.80 4.34
C ARG A 2 -18.09 -25.48 3.86
N ARG A 3 -17.10 -25.98 4.60
CA ARG A 3 -15.66 -26.13 4.25
C ARG A 3 -14.95 -24.91 3.63
N ILE A 4 -14.55 -23.97 4.49
CA ILE A 4 -13.29 -23.22 4.30
C ILE A 4 -12.48 -23.30 5.61
N SER A 5 -11.24 -23.80 5.48
CA SER A 5 -10.10 -23.78 6.42
C SER A 5 -10.30 -24.30 7.86
N GLU A 6 -9.45 -25.25 8.21
CA GLU A 6 -9.17 -25.72 9.57
C GLU A 6 -8.78 -24.58 10.53
N GLY A 7 -9.18 -24.71 11.80
CA GLY A 7 -8.49 -24.09 12.94
C GLY A 7 -8.76 -22.60 13.24
N ARG A 8 -9.92 -22.29 13.83
CA ARG A 8 -10.12 -21.44 15.04
C ARG A 8 -11.59 -21.03 15.22
N ASN A 9 -12.10 -21.14 16.46
CA ASN A 9 -13.46 -20.71 16.82
C ASN A 9 -13.52 -19.19 17.12
N PRO A 10 -14.69 -18.54 16.91
CA PRO A 10 -14.92 -17.14 17.30
C PRO A 10 -15.03 -16.95 18.83
N PRO A 11 -14.86 -15.72 19.35
CA PRO A 11 -14.71 -15.45 20.77
C PRO A 11 -16.07 -15.23 21.48
N PHE A 12 -16.88 -16.29 21.58
CA PHE A 12 -18.16 -16.28 22.32
C PHE A 12 -18.32 -17.57 23.14
N ASP A 13 -18.86 -17.44 24.35
CA ASP A 13 -19.05 -18.58 25.26
C ASP A 13 -20.21 -19.48 24.83
N ALA A 14 -20.11 -20.76 25.16
CA ALA A 14 -21.01 -21.80 24.62
C ALA A 14 -22.49 -21.56 24.97
N GLU A 15 -22.78 -21.17 26.21
CA GLU A 15 -24.14 -20.91 26.71
C GLU A 15 -24.84 -19.78 25.93
N GLN A 16 -24.09 -18.76 25.51
CA GLN A 16 -24.63 -17.64 24.70
C GLN A 16 -24.98 -18.10 23.28
N LEU A 17 -24.22 -19.05 22.72
CA LEU A 17 -24.45 -19.59 21.38
C LEU A 17 -25.61 -20.59 21.33
N GLU A 18 -25.95 -21.24 22.44
CA GLU A 18 -27.15 -22.08 22.55
C GLU A 18 -28.40 -21.22 22.74
N HIS A 19 -28.37 -20.25 23.67
CA HIS A 19 -29.50 -19.34 23.89
C HIS A 19 -29.90 -18.56 22.61
N CYS A 20 -28.93 -18.07 21.83
CA CYS A 20 -29.19 -17.41 20.55
C CYS A 20 -29.64 -18.35 19.39
N ARG A 21 -29.70 -19.67 19.59
CA ARG A 21 -30.28 -20.61 18.61
C ARG A 21 -31.75 -20.95 18.87
N GLU A 22 -32.21 -20.77 20.11
CA GLU A 22 -33.56 -21.13 20.51
C GLU A 22 -34.58 -20.02 20.20
N GLU A 23 -34.15 -18.75 20.20
CA GLU A 23 -35.00 -17.61 19.89
C GLU A 23 -34.80 -17.09 18.45
N GLU A 24 -35.57 -17.62 17.48
CA GLU A 24 -35.61 -17.13 16.09
C GLU A 24 -36.29 -15.74 15.96
N THR A 25 -35.72 -14.68 16.55
CA THR A 25 -36.17 -13.30 16.32
C THR A 25 -35.07 -12.35 15.86
N TRP A 26 -35.43 -11.44 14.95
CA TRP A 26 -34.47 -10.56 14.26
C TRP A 26 -34.19 -9.29 15.06
N HIS A 27 -33.13 -9.30 15.87
CA HIS A 27 -32.69 -8.10 16.59
C HIS A 27 -31.87 -7.14 15.72
N THR A 28 -32.24 -5.85 15.75
CA THR A 28 -31.57 -4.78 14.99
C THR A 28 -30.45 -4.15 15.81
N PHE A 29 -29.20 -4.30 15.39
CA PHE A 29 -28.05 -3.71 16.08
C PHE A 29 -27.64 -2.36 15.47
N ARG A 30 -27.50 -1.32 16.31
CA ARG A 30 -26.91 -0.03 15.93
C ARG A 30 -25.43 0.00 16.30
N MET A 31 -24.54 -0.13 15.34
CA MET A 31 -23.08 -0.24 15.54
C MET A 31 -22.38 1.14 15.38
N ASN A 32 -21.30 1.39 16.15
CA ASN A 32 -20.53 2.66 16.26
C ASN A 32 -19.11 2.38 16.86
N HIS A 33 -17.95 2.95 16.45
CA HIS A 33 -17.63 3.82 15.30
C HIS A 33 -16.21 3.55 14.71
N ARG A 34 -15.86 3.91 13.46
CA ARG A 34 -16.57 4.75 12.45
C ARG A 34 -16.67 4.16 11.02
N PHE A 35 -15.75 3.30 10.60
CA PHE A 35 -16.03 2.21 9.62
C PHE A 35 -16.50 0.97 10.39
N LEU A 36 -15.94 0.82 11.58
CA LEU A 36 -16.49 0.12 12.74
C LEU A 36 -17.81 0.74 13.29
N ILE A 37 -18.46 1.70 12.60
CA ILE A 37 -19.93 1.96 12.72
C ILE A 37 -20.69 0.86 12.00
N THR A 38 -20.19 0.46 10.83
CA THR A 38 -21.09 0.20 9.70
C THR A 38 -21.08 -1.27 9.30
N GLU A 39 -19.96 -1.95 9.50
CA GLU A 39 -19.74 -3.32 9.01
C GLU A 39 -19.14 -4.20 10.11
N LYS A 40 -19.98 -5.07 10.72
CA LYS A 40 -19.61 -5.95 11.85
C LYS A 40 -18.53 -6.99 11.53
N ASN A 41 -18.27 -7.25 10.26
CA ASN A 41 -17.46 -8.38 9.81
C ASN A 41 -16.14 -7.87 9.26
N ILE A 42 -15.05 -7.97 10.03
CA ILE A 42 -13.69 -7.57 9.67
C ILE A 42 -12.71 -8.71 10.00
N VAL A 43 -11.72 -8.94 9.14
CA VAL A 43 -10.72 -10.01 9.21
C VAL A 43 -9.37 -9.46 8.73
N PHE A 44 -8.25 -9.99 9.24
CA PHE A 44 -6.91 -9.63 8.74
C PHE A 44 -6.57 -10.42 7.47
N ASP A 45 -6.12 -9.75 6.42
CA ASP A 45 -5.73 -10.38 5.16
C ASP A 45 -4.43 -11.21 5.33
N PRO A 46 -4.38 -12.50 4.90
CA PRO A 46 -3.19 -13.34 5.07
C PRO A 46 -1.99 -12.96 4.20
N ILE A 47 -2.12 -12.05 3.22
CA ILE A 47 -1.00 -11.60 2.37
C ILE A 47 -0.38 -10.30 2.91
N THR A 48 -1.21 -9.36 3.37
CA THR A 48 -0.77 -8.01 3.79
C THR A 48 -0.83 -7.78 5.30
N HIS A 49 -1.43 -8.70 6.07
CA HIS A 49 -1.67 -8.61 7.51
C HIS A 49 -2.43 -7.37 7.99
N ALA A 50 -3.12 -6.66 7.09
CA ALA A 50 -3.96 -5.51 7.41
C ALA A 50 -5.43 -5.92 7.71
N PRO A 51 -6.14 -5.23 8.62
CA PRO A 51 -7.56 -5.50 8.92
C PRO A 51 -8.47 -4.92 7.82
N VAL A 52 -9.31 -5.77 7.21
CA VAL A 52 -10.25 -5.42 6.14
C VAL A 52 -11.61 -6.09 6.35
N PRO A 53 -12.75 -5.53 5.86
CA PRO A 53 -14.05 -6.18 5.99
C PRO A 53 -14.08 -7.59 5.38
N GLN A 54 -14.92 -8.49 5.90
CA GLN A 54 -14.91 -9.93 5.57
C GLN A 54 -15.29 -10.21 4.10
N LEU A 55 -15.96 -9.28 3.42
CA LEU A 55 -16.15 -9.31 1.95
C LEU A 55 -14.84 -9.13 1.17
N PHE A 56 -13.85 -8.44 1.75
CA PHE A 56 -12.51 -8.25 1.20
C PHE A 56 -11.50 -9.25 1.75
N SER A 57 -11.85 -10.00 2.81
CA SER A 57 -11.05 -11.14 3.26
C SER A 57 -11.17 -12.31 2.28
N PHE A 58 -10.08 -13.02 2.06
CA PHE A 58 -9.96 -14.04 1.03
C PHE A 58 -10.91 -15.24 1.22
N ARG A 59 -12.10 -15.19 0.61
CA ARG A 59 -13.04 -16.32 0.54
C ARG A 59 -13.68 -16.46 -0.84
N GLN A 60 -13.10 -17.34 -1.67
CA GLN A 60 -13.82 -18.42 -2.38
C GLN A 60 -12.85 -19.28 -3.19
N HIS A 61 -13.31 -20.46 -3.62
CA HIS A 61 -12.45 -21.56 -4.09
C HIS A 61 -11.58 -21.17 -5.30
N ALA A 62 -10.27 -21.27 -5.13
CA ALA A 62 -9.31 -21.06 -6.21
C ALA A 62 -9.37 -22.21 -7.24
N GLN A 63 -9.41 -21.86 -8.53
CA GLN A 63 -9.18 -22.82 -9.59
C GLN A 63 -7.67 -23.07 -9.73
N ILE A 64 -7.28 -24.33 -9.90
CA ILE A 64 -5.90 -24.71 -10.20
C ILE A 64 -5.75 -24.78 -11.72
N LYS A 65 -4.81 -23.99 -12.26
CA LYS A 65 -4.26 -24.18 -13.61
C LYS A 65 -2.76 -24.36 -13.47
N GLU A 66 -2.19 -25.38 -14.11
CA GLU A 66 -0.73 -25.58 -14.19
C GLU A 66 -0.06 -25.54 -12.79
N ASN A 67 -0.67 -26.23 -11.81
CA ASN A 67 -0.30 -26.21 -10.38
C ASN A 67 -0.33 -24.85 -9.65
N HIS A 68 -0.67 -23.76 -10.34
CA HIS A 68 -0.87 -22.45 -9.72
C HIS A 68 -2.34 -22.19 -9.40
N ARG A 69 -2.61 -21.73 -8.17
CA ARG A 69 -3.95 -21.30 -7.73
C ARG A 69 -4.24 -19.91 -8.29
N LEU A 70 -4.96 -19.86 -9.40
CA LEU A 70 -5.38 -18.59 -10.01
C LEU A 70 -6.65 -18.09 -9.34
N LEU A 71 -6.55 -16.87 -8.80
CA LEU A 71 -7.61 -16.22 -8.03
C LEU A 71 -8.41 -15.29 -8.94
N SER A 72 -9.68 -15.63 -9.15
CA SER A 72 -10.62 -14.78 -9.89
C SER A 72 -11.86 -14.50 -9.05
N ILE A 73 -11.98 -13.25 -8.58
CA ILE A 73 -13.19 -12.67 -7.97
C ILE A 73 -14.37 -12.65 -8.97
N ILE A 74 -14.05 -12.74 -10.28
CA ILE A 74 -15.02 -12.81 -11.36
C ILE A 74 -15.60 -14.23 -11.44
N ILE A 75 -16.92 -14.36 -11.28
CA ILE A 75 -17.64 -15.60 -11.61
C ILE A 75 -17.42 -15.85 -13.10
N ARG A 76 -16.77 -16.96 -13.45
CA ARG A 76 -16.55 -17.37 -14.85
C ARG A 76 -17.61 -18.38 -15.26
N TYR A 77 -18.21 -18.19 -16.44
CA TYR A 77 -19.04 -19.22 -17.04
C TYR A 77 -18.17 -20.42 -17.43
N THR A 78 -18.43 -21.56 -16.81
CA THR A 78 -17.93 -22.86 -17.26
C THR A 78 -18.92 -23.43 -18.28
N PRO A 79 -18.52 -23.67 -19.54
CA PRO A 79 -19.38 -24.41 -20.46
C PRO A 79 -19.58 -25.85 -19.95
N PRO A 80 -20.69 -26.53 -20.31
CA PRO A 80 -20.84 -27.96 -20.09
C PRO A 80 -19.75 -28.75 -20.84
N GLU A 81 -19.64 -30.05 -20.52
CA GLU A 81 -18.62 -30.93 -21.08
C GLU A 81 -18.66 -31.04 -22.60
N THR A 82 -17.54 -31.48 -23.19
CA THR A 82 -17.26 -31.41 -24.64
C THR A 82 -18.29 -32.12 -25.53
N TYR A 83 -19.07 -33.07 -24.98
CA TYR A 83 -20.20 -33.70 -25.67
C TYR A 83 -21.29 -34.12 -24.66
N ASP A 84 -22.22 -33.22 -24.35
CA ASP A 84 -23.46 -33.53 -23.62
C ASP A 84 -24.64 -33.56 -24.63
N PRO A 85 -25.39 -34.67 -24.77
CA PRO A 85 -26.54 -34.74 -25.68
C PRO A 85 -27.61 -33.67 -25.38
N ARG A 86 -27.76 -33.26 -24.11
CA ARG A 86 -28.66 -32.17 -23.71
C ARG A 86 -28.21 -30.83 -24.27
N PHE A 87 -26.90 -30.60 -24.35
CA PHE A 87 -26.32 -29.40 -24.94
C PHE A 87 -26.44 -29.40 -26.47
N VAL A 88 -26.26 -30.55 -27.14
CA VAL A 88 -26.49 -30.69 -28.59
C VAL A 88 -27.94 -30.35 -28.95
N LEU A 89 -28.91 -30.92 -28.22
CA LEU A 89 -30.32 -30.62 -28.39
C LEU A 89 -30.62 -29.13 -28.16
N GLN A 90 -30.07 -28.54 -27.08
CA GLN A 90 -30.22 -27.12 -26.78
C GLN A 90 -29.67 -26.21 -27.89
N GLU A 91 -28.50 -26.54 -28.44
CA GLU A 91 -27.90 -25.79 -29.56
C GLU A 91 -28.67 -25.95 -30.87
N ALA A 92 -29.27 -27.12 -31.12
CA ALA A 92 -30.17 -27.31 -32.26
C ALA A 92 -31.41 -26.42 -32.11
N ILE A 93 -32.15 -26.53 -31.00
CA ILE A 93 -33.34 -25.71 -30.72
C ILE A 93 -33.03 -24.21 -30.81
N ARG A 94 -31.84 -23.76 -30.36
CA ARG A 94 -31.40 -22.36 -30.46
C ARG A 94 -31.18 -21.86 -31.89
N LYS A 95 -30.77 -22.75 -32.82
CA LYS A 95 -30.46 -22.41 -34.22
C LYS A 95 -31.65 -22.56 -35.16
N LEU A 96 -32.67 -23.32 -34.73
CA LEU A 96 -33.87 -23.56 -35.53
C LEU A 96 -34.85 -22.39 -35.47
N PRO A 97 -35.67 -22.18 -36.51
CA PRO A 97 -36.75 -21.20 -36.47
C PRO A 97 -37.80 -21.62 -35.41
N PRO A 98 -38.53 -20.66 -34.81
CA PRO A 98 -39.48 -20.91 -33.71
C PRO A 98 -40.80 -21.51 -34.22
N VAL A 99 -40.72 -22.68 -34.84
CA VAL A 99 -41.83 -23.43 -35.47
C VAL A 99 -42.13 -24.73 -34.71
N LEU A 100 -41.21 -25.18 -33.84
CA LEU A 100 -41.38 -26.37 -33.01
C LEU A 100 -42.54 -26.21 -32.02
N THR A 101 -43.45 -27.18 -32.00
CA THR A 101 -44.62 -27.22 -31.09
C THR A 101 -44.65 -28.46 -30.20
N ALA A 102 -43.73 -29.40 -30.43
CA ALA A 102 -43.67 -30.68 -29.74
C ALA A 102 -43.63 -30.56 -28.21
N ARG A 103 -44.47 -31.38 -27.56
CA ARG A 103 -44.49 -31.59 -26.11
C ARG A 103 -44.04 -32.98 -25.68
N ASP A 104 -43.72 -33.85 -26.64
CA ASP A 104 -43.35 -35.26 -26.43
C ASP A 104 -42.14 -35.59 -27.32
N TRP A 105 -41.21 -36.45 -26.86
CA TRP A 105 -40.04 -36.86 -27.66
C TRP A 105 -40.40 -37.34 -29.08
N ARG A 106 -41.45 -38.16 -29.22
CA ARG A 106 -41.92 -38.67 -30.53
C ARG A 106 -42.34 -37.55 -31.50
N LYS A 107 -43.03 -36.52 -30.98
CA LYS A 107 -43.44 -35.37 -31.80
C LYS A 107 -42.22 -34.51 -32.17
N LEU A 108 -41.29 -34.35 -31.24
CA LEU A 108 -40.06 -33.58 -31.47
C LEU A 108 -39.20 -34.23 -32.56
N HIS A 109 -39.07 -35.57 -32.55
CA HIS A 109 -38.41 -36.30 -33.63
C HIS A 109 -39.07 -36.02 -34.99
N SER A 110 -40.39 -36.19 -35.10
CA SER A 110 -41.11 -35.95 -36.35
C SER A 110 -41.06 -34.49 -36.83
N GLU A 111 -41.05 -33.51 -35.92
CA GLU A 111 -40.88 -32.09 -36.27
C GLU A 111 -39.44 -31.80 -36.75
N LEU A 112 -38.43 -32.44 -36.17
CA LEU A 112 -37.03 -32.30 -36.61
C LEU A 112 -36.77 -32.96 -37.97
N GLU A 113 -37.36 -34.11 -38.27
CA GLU A 113 -37.31 -34.75 -39.60
C GLU A 113 -38.07 -33.93 -40.66
N ALA A 114 -39.24 -33.39 -40.32
CA ALA A 114 -39.97 -32.50 -41.23
C ALA A 114 -39.16 -31.23 -41.54
N LEU A 115 -38.43 -30.69 -40.56
CA LEU A 115 -37.54 -29.55 -40.75
C LEU A 115 -36.28 -29.92 -41.56
N SER A 116 -35.66 -31.09 -41.38
CA SER A 116 -34.52 -31.51 -42.20
C SER A 116 -34.93 -31.66 -43.67
N ALA A 117 -36.05 -32.32 -43.95
CA ALA A 117 -36.63 -32.44 -45.27
C ALA A 117 -36.96 -31.07 -45.89
N HIS A 118 -37.50 -30.13 -45.10
CA HIS A 118 -37.76 -28.76 -45.55
C HIS A 118 -36.47 -28.01 -45.91
N PHE A 119 -35.42 -28.07 -45.08
CA PHE A 119 -34.15 -27.40 -45.38
C PHE A 119 -33.40 -28.00 -46.58
N ALA A 120 -33.55 -29.31 -46.81
CA ALA A 120 -33.04 -30.00 -47.99
C ALA A 120 -33.82 -29.65 -49.28
N ALA A 121 -35.09 -29.26 -49.17
CA ALA A 121 -35.97 -28.90 -50.28
C ALA A 121 -36.07 -27.38 -50.55
N CYS A 122 -35.39 -26.54 -49.76
CA CYS A 122 -35.27 -25.10 -50.05
C CYS A 122 -34.38 -24.84 -51.27
N ASP A 123 -34.66 -23.75 -51.99
CA ASP A 123 -33.80 -23.23 -53.06
C ASP A 123 -33.23 -21.85 -52.65
N PRO A 124 -31.91 -21.72 -52.42
CA PRO A 124 -30.90 -22.77 -52.34
C PRO A 124 -31.01 -23.61 -51.04
N PRO A 125 -30.57 -24.88 -51.04
CA PRO A 125 -30.70 -25.77 -49.89
C PRO A 125 -29.73 -25.42 -48.74
N ASP A 126 -30.23 -25.46 -47.50
CA ASP A 126 -29.46 -25.16 -46.28
C ASP A 126 -28.96 -26.47 -45.64
N TYR A 127 -27.87 -27.00 -46.21
CA TYR A 127 -27.25 -28.25 -45.75
C TYR A 127 -26.73 -28.19 -44.32
N ASP A 128 -26.31 -27.02 -43.83
CA ASP A 128 -25.83 -26.84 -42.45
C ASP A 128 -26.97 -27.01 -41.46
N ARG A 129 -28.14 -26.39 -41.70
CA ARG A 129 -29.34 -26.61 -40.87
C ARG A 129 -29.86 -28.03 -40.97
N CYS A 130 -29.91 -28.59 -42.18
CA CYS A 130 -30.33 -29.97 -42.40
C CYS A 130 -29.51 -30.95 -41.54
N LYS A 131 -28.17 -30.84 -41.57
CA LYS A 131 -27.26 -31.65 -40.76
C LYS A 131 -27.47 -31.47 -39.25
N ILE A 132 -27.77 -30.25 -38.80
CA ILE A 132 -28.08 -29.95 -37.39
C ILE A 132 -29.41 -30.61 -36.98
N THR A 133 -30.45 -30.53 -37.81
CA THR A 133 -31.75 -31.19 -37.55
C THR A 133 -31.65 -32.72 -37.50
N GLU A 134 -30.96 -33.34 -38.46
CA GLU A 134 -30.76 -34.79 -38.47
C GLU A 134 -29.97 -35.27 -37.25
N HIS A 135 -28.91 -34.54 -36.87
CA HIS A 135 -28.12 -34.89 -35.70
C HIS A 135 -28.95 -34.75 -34.41
N ALA A 136 -29.78 -33.70 -34.30
CA ALA A 136 -30.68 -33.52 -33.17
C ALA A 136 -31.76 -34.61 -33.09
N ALA A 137 -32.31 -35.07 -34.21
CA ALA A 137 -33.26 -36.17 -34.25
C ALA A 137 -32.63 -37.47 -33.72
N ARG A 138 -31.41 -37.82 -34.21
CA ARG A 138 -30.66 -38.98 -33.70
C ARG A 138 -30.35 -38.88 -32.20
N VAL A 139 -29.99 -37.70 -31.71
CA VAL A 139 -29.77 -37.47 -30.27
C VAL A 139 -31.06 -37.64 -29.46
N VAL A 140 -32.22 -37.23 -29.99
CA VAL A 140 -33.52 -37.51 -29.34
C VAL A 140 -33.77 -39.02 -29.25
N ASP A 141 -33.50 -39.78 -30.31
CA ASP A 141 -33.62 -41.24 -30.29
C ASP A 141 -32.66 -41.90 -29.29
N ASP A 142 -31.38 -41.50 -29.27
CA ASP A 142 -30.40 -41.98 -28.29
C ASP A 142 -30.85 -41.70 -26.85
N MET A 143 -31.46 -40.54 -26.60
CA MET A 143 -31.99 -40.15 -25.29
C MET A 143 -33.26 -40.93 -24.89
N VAL A 144 -34.12 -41.28 -25.87
CA VAL A 144 -35.28 -42.16 -25.66
C VAL A 144 -34.84 -43.60 -25.39
N GLN A 145 -33.87 -44.13 -26.14
CA GLN A 145 -33.28 -45.45 -25.89
C GLN A 145 -32.59 -45.53 -24.52
N SER A 146 -31.93 -44.45 -24.11
CA SER A 146 -31.30 -44.30 -22.79
C SER A 146 -32.30 -44.04 -21.64
N ASN A 147 -33.60 -44.04 -21.92
CA ASN A 147 -34.70 -43.78 -20.97
C ASN A 147 -34.52 -42.50 -20.15
N ILE A 148 -34.04 -41.42 -20.78
CA ILE A 148 -33.82 -40.13 -20.14
C ILE A 148 -35.15 -39.37 -20.03
N ASP A 149 -35.51 -38.96 -18.81
CA ASP A 149 -36.72 -38.18 -18.56
C ASP A 149 -36.72 -36.86 -19.35
N GLN A 150 -37.80 -36.66 -20.10
CA GLN A 150 -38.01 -35.47 -20.91
C GLN A 150 -38.16 -34.20 -20.06
N LEU A 151 -38.82 -34.30 -18.91
CA LEU A 151 -39.07 -33.14 -18.05
C LEU A 151 -37.75 -32.65 -17.44
N ALA A 152 -36.92 -33.56 -16.92
CA ALA A 152 -35.59 -33.25 -16.41
C ALA A 152 -34.69 -32.57 -17.47
N VAL A 153 -34.74 -32.99 -18.73
CA VAL A 153 -33.95 -32.36 -19.81
C VAL A 153 -34.45 -30.95 -20.12
N MET A 154 -35.77 -30.75 -20.21
CA MET A 154 -36.34 -29.42 -20.48
C MET A 154 -36.15 -28.45 -19.31
N GLN A 155 -36.20 -28.95 -18.07
CA GLN A 155 -35.83 -28.19 -16.87
C GLN A 155 -34.35 -27.78 -16.92
N TRP A 156 -33.43 -28.71 -17.20
CA TRP A 156 -32.00 -28.41 -17.34
C TRP A 156 -31.71 -27.36 -18.43
N ILE A 157 -32.41 -27.43 -19.57
CA ILE A 157 -32.32 -26.42 -20.64
C ILE A 157 -32.81 -25.05 -20.14
N ALA A 158 -33.94 -25.01 -19.44
CA ALA A 158 -34.52 -23.77 -18.91
C ALA A 158 -33.63 -23.13 -17.83
N GLU A 159 -33.11 -23.92 -16.90
CA GLU A 159 -32.13 -23.52 -15.88
C GLU A 159 -30.86 -22.98 -16.54
N GLY A 160 -30.28 -23.70 -17.51
CA GLY A 160 -29.10 -23.23 -18.24
C GLY A 160 -29.32 -21.91 -19.02
N ILE A 161 -30.53 -21.67 -19.54
CA ILE A 161 -30.89 -20.37 -20.14
C ILE A 161 -30.96 -19.27 -19.06
N LEU A 162 -31.57 -19.57 -17.92
CA LEU A 162 -31.72 -18.65 -16.79
C LEU A 162 -30.35 -18.27 -16.20
N ASP A 163 -29.47 -19.24 -15.96
CA ASP A 163 -28.12 -19.03 -15.46
C ASP A 163 -27.27 -18.19 -16.42
N ARG A 164 -27.32 -18.48 -17.74
CA ARG A 164 -26.65 -17.65 -18.74
C ARG A 164 -27.21 -16.23 -18.77
N LYS A 165 -28.52 -16.03 -18.56
CA LYS A 165 -29.14 -14.70 -18.46
C LYS A 165 -28.70 -13.95 -17.21
N GLN A 166 -28.64 -14.61 -16.05
CA GLN A 166 -28.12 -14.04 -14.81
C GLN A 166 -26.63 -13.68 -14.96
N HIS A 167 -25.80 -14.60 -15.45
CA HIS A 167 -24.38 -14.38 -15.69
C HIS A 167 -24.12 -13.24 -16.69
N ARG A 168 -24.91 -13.14 -17.78
CA ARG A 168 -24.83 -11.99 -18.71
C ARG A 168 -25.20 -10.67 -18.01
N SER A 169 -26.14 -10.67 -17.07
CA SER A 169 -26.47 -9.47 -16.28
C SER A 169 -25.32 -9.11 -15.34
N TYR A 170 -24.77 -10.09 -14.62
CA TYR A 170 -23.58 -9.93 -13.78
C TYR A 170 -22.40 -9.34 -14.56
N MET A 171 -22.07 -9.89 -15.73
CA MET A 171 -20.98 -9.39 -16.57
C MET A 171 -21.21 -7.94 -17.04
N ARG A 172 -22.46 -7.53 -17.32
CA ARG A 172 -22.79 -6.12 -17.60
C ARG A 172 -22.59 -5.22 -16.38
N HIS A 173 -22.92 -5.69 -15.17
CA HIS A 173 -22.65 -4.93 -13.94
C HIS A 173 -21.14 -4.82 -13.67
N VAL A 174 -20.36 -5.89 -13.87
CA VAL A 174 -18.90 -5.88 -13.73
C VAL A 174 -18.27 -4.88 -14.70
N LEU A 175 -18.65 -4.92 -15.98
CA LEU A 175 -18.15 -3.99 -17.00
C LEU A 175 -18.43 -2.52 -16.63
N ARG A 176 -19.66 -2.21 -16.23
CA ARG A 176 -20.04 -0.86 -15.78
C ARG A 176 -19.22 -0.40 -14.56
N ARG A 177 -18.99 -1.27 -13.57
CA ARG A 177 -18.15 -0.92 -12.41
C ARG A 177 -16.68 -0.74 -12.79
N GLN A 178 -16.18 -1.50 -13.77
CA GLN A 178 -14.83 -1.31 -14.32
C GLN A 178 -14.68 0.06 -14.99
N GLU A 179 -15.66 0.49 -15.79
CA GLU A 179 -15.68 1.83 -16.41
C GLU A 179 -15.70 2.95 -15.35
N GLU A 180 -16.55 2.81 -14.33
CA GLU A 180 -16.63 3.75 -13.19
C GLU A 180 -15.29 3.83 -12.44
N LEU A 181 -14.63 2.70 -12.16
CA LEU A 181 -13.30 2.66 -11.52
C LEU A 181 -12.21 3.28 -12.40
N CYS A 182 -12.20 3.02 -13.71
CA CYS A 182 -11.26 3.65 -14.64
C CYS A 182 -11.45 5.18 -14.70
N ALA A 183 -12.69 5.67 -14.65
CA ALA A 183 -12.98 7.10 -14.58
C ALA A 183 -12.50 7.72 -13.26
N MET A 184 -12.70 7.04 -12.12
CA MET A 184 -12.20 7.49 -10.81
C MET A 184 -10.68 7.50 -10.72
N LYS A 185 -10.00 6.48 -11.27
CA LYS A 185 -8.54 6.44 -11.37
C LYS A 185 -7.98 7.64 -12.15
N ARG A 186 -8.53 7.96 -13.33
CA ARG A 186 -8.13 9.13 -14.13
C ARG A 186 -8.31 10.45 -13.37
N LYS A 187 -9.42 10.61 -12.64
CA LYS A 187 -9.67 11.80 -11.78
C LYS A 187 -8.64 11.91 -10.65
N TYR A 188 -8.31 10.79 -10.00
CA TYR A 188 -7.30 10.76 -8.94
C TYR A 188 -5.91 11.10 -9.47
N GLU A 189 -5.48 10.50 -10.59
CA GLU A 189 -4.19 10.78 -11.24
C GLU A 189 -4.06 12.26 -11.64
N ALA A 190 -5.12 12.85 -12.22
CA ALA A 190 -5.16 14.28 -12.53
C ALA A 190 -5.06 15.16 -11.27
N SER A 191 -5.78 14.82 -10.19
CA SER A 191 -5.69 15.56 -8.92
C SER A 191 -4.34 15.39 -8.25
N MET A 192 -3.69 14.23 -8.36
CA MET A 192 -2.38 13.97 -7.77
C MET A 192 -1.31 14.75 -8.52
N LYS A 193 -1.35 14.76 -9.86
CA LYS A 193 -0.48 15.59 -10.69
C LYS A 193 -0.60 17.06 -10.32
N LYS A 194 -1.84 17.59 -10.23
CA LYS A 194 -2.07 18.97 -9.81
C LYS A 194 -1.41 19.27 -8.46
N ARG A 195 -1.64 18.44 -7.43
CA ARG A 195 -1.03 18.64 -6.10
C ARG A 195 0.49 18.61 -6.12
N LEU A 196 1.11 17.78 -6.97
CA LEU A 196 2.56 17.75 -7.13
C LEU A 196 3.09 19.02 -7.80
N ASP A 197 2.36 19.56 -8.77
CA ASP A 197 2.71 20.81 -9.43
C ASP A 197 2.49 22.01 -8.47
N ASP A 198 1.37 22.05 -7.72
CA ASP A 198 1.11 23.02 -6.65
C ASP A 198 2.22 22.99 -5.57
N LEU A 199 2.69 21.80 -5.16
CA LEU A 199 3.79 21.63 -4.20
C LEU A 199 5.15 22.08 -4.75
N ARG A 200 5.42 21.84 -6.04
CA ARG A 200 6.64 22.33 -6.71
C ARG A 200 6.67 23.85 -6.78
N GLU A 201 5.53 24.47 -7.08
CA GLU A 201 5.39 25.93 -7.07
C GLU A 201 5.61 26.49 -5.65
N ALA A 202 5.05 25.84 -4.62
CA ALA A 202 5.28 26.22 -3.22
C ALA A 202 6.75 26.06 -2.80
N ILE A 203 7.43 24.99 -3.21
CA ILE A 203 8.87 24.80 -2.95
C ILE A 203 9.69 25.88 -3.66
N ALA A 204 9.42 26.16 -4.94
CA ALA A 204 10.11 27.23 -5.68
C ALA A 204 9.88 28.63 -5.06
N ALA A 205 8.68 28.89 -4.53
CA ALA A 205 8.39 30.11 -3.77
C ALA A 205 9.17 30.18 -2.44
N LEU A 206 9.32 29.05 -1.74
CA LEU A 206 10.12 28.94 -0.51
C LEU A 206 11.62 29.05 -0.75
N GLU A 207 12.14 28.50 -1.86
CA GLU A 207 13.56 28.59 -2.23
C GLU A 207 13.94 29.99 -2.70
N SER A 208 13.09 30.62 -3.51
CA SER A 208 13.32 31.97 -4.01
C SER A 208 13.18 33.05 -2.92
N LEU A 209 12.36 32.82 -1.89
CA LEU A 209 12.06 33.77 -0.82
C LEU A 209 11.66 35.15 -1.37
N GLU A 210 10.91 35.17 -2.48
CA GLU A 210 10.45 36.37 -3.14
C GLU A 210 8.95 36.59 -2.94
N TYR A 211 8.58 37.83 -2.58
CA TYR A 211 7.19 38.22 -2.54
C TYR A 211 6.67 38.51 -3.95
N PRO A 212 5.40 38.19 -4.27
CA PRO A 212 4.74 38.66 -5.47
C PRO A 212 4.93 40.18 -5.68
N GLY A 213 5.21 40.59 -6.92
CA GLY A 213 5.52 41.98 -7.28
C GLY A 213 4.58 43.05 -6.68
N PRO A 214 3.24 42.87 -6.66
CA PRO A 214 2.32 43.83 -6.05
C PRO A 214 2.59 44.07 -4.56
N ILE A 215 2.95 43.03 -3.80
CA ILE A 215 3.28 43.13 -2.37
C ILE A 215 4.60 43.90 -2.20
N GLN A 216 5.60 43.65 -3.05
CA GLN A 216 6.86 44.40 -3.02
C GLN A 216 6.66 45.90 -3.31
N VAL A 217 5.82 46.23 -4.31
CA VAL A 217 5.50 47.62 -4.67
C VAL A 217 4.77 48.33 -3.54
N GLN A 218 3.77 47.68 -2.93
CA GLN A 218 3.00 48.28 -1.84
C GLN A 218 3.81 48.41 -0.55
N ALA A 219 4.67 47.44 -0.23
CA ALA A 219 5.57 47.52 0.91
C ALA A 219 6.59 48.66 0.77
N LYS A 220 7.15 48.87 -0.44
CA LYS A 220 8.00 50.04 -0.75
C LYS A 220 7.25 51.36 -0.56
N ARG A 221 5.98 51.46 -0.99
CA ARG A 221 5.14 52.65 -0.79
C ARG A 221 4.84 52.96 0.67
N MET A 222 4.58 51.92 1.47
CA MET A 222 4.29 52.05 2.91
C MET A 222 5.56 52.05 3.79
N ASN A 223 6.74 51.96 3.17
CA ASN A 223 8.04 51.87 3.82
C ASN A 223 8.16 50.73 4.87
N VAL A 224 7.48 49.61 4.61
CA VAL A 224 7.44 48.43 5.50
C VAL A 224 8.50 47.41 5.07
N GLN A 225 9.39 47.02 5.98
CA GLN A 225 10.40 46.01 5.70
C GLN A 225 9.78 44.60 5.70
N LEU A 226 9.82 43.93 4.55
CA LEU A 226 9.27 42.58 4.40
C LEU A 226 10.19 41.50 4.96
N TRP A 227 9.60 40.47 5.59
CA TRP A 227 10.31 39.46 6.37
C TRP A 227 11.30 38.62 5.55
N PHE A 228 10.93 38.13 4.37
CA PHE A 228 11.84 37.36 3.51
C PHE A 228 13.07 38.17 3.08
N ASN A 229 12.98 39.50 2.96
CA ASN A 229 14.16 40.33 2.67
C ASN A 229 15.15 40.24 3.84
N THR A 230 14.66 40.33 5.09
CA THR A 230 15.51 40.18 6.28
C THR A 230 16.16 38.80 6.40
N ILE A 231 15.49 37.73 5.98
CA ILE A 231 16.06 36.37 5.94
C ILE A 231 17.12 36.28 4.84
N ARG A 232 16.82 36.78 3.64
CA ARG A 232 17.72 36.75 2.49
C ARG A 232 19.02 37.51 2.77
N ASP A 233 18.94 38.66 3.43
CA ASP A 233 20.10 39.46 3.82
C ASP A 233 20.91 38.76 4.94
N LYS A 234 20.25 38.09 5.90
CA LYS A 234 20.92 37.22 6.86
C LYS A 234 21.64 36.06 6.18
N MET A 235 20.99 35.33 5.27
CA MET A 235 21.60 34.22 4.52
C MET A 235 22.82 34.67 3.69
N LYS A 236 22.73 35.80 2.99
CA LYS A 236 23.87 36.38 2.25
C LYS A 236 25.05 36.73 3.16
N ASN A 237 24.78 37.23 4.37
CA ASN A 237 25.82 37.55 5.33
C ASN A 237 26.44 36.30 5.98
N THR A 238 25.67 35.22 6.15
CA THR A 238 26.20 33.92 6.59
C THR A 238 27.09 33.29 5.52
N SER A 239 26.68 33.29 4.23
CA SER A 239 27.48 32.68 3.15
C SER A 239 28.82 33.38 2.91
N LYS A 240 28.91 34.69 3.18
CA LYS A 240 30.18 35.44 3.17
C LYS A 240 31.17 34.99 4.25
N LYS A 241 30.69 34.40 5.36
CA LYS A 241 31.54 33.84 6.43
C LYS A 241 31.93 32.38 6.19
N SER A 242 31.21 31.65 5.34
CA SER A 242 31.39 30.20 5.13
C SER A 242 32.19 29.86 3.85
N LYS A 243 33.19 30.67 3.47
CA LYS A 243 34.02 30.47 2.26
C LYS A 243 35.04 29.31 2.35
N ALA A 244 34.77 28.32 3.20
CA ALA A 244 35.52 27.07 3.31
C ALA A 244 34.54 25.87 3.39
N GLY A 245 34.29 25.24 2.23
CA GLY A 245 34.00 23.80 2.12
C GLY A 245 32.80 23.15 2.83
N SER A 246 31.92 23.88 3.52
CA SER A 246 30.83 23.25 4.26
C SER A 246 29.61 22.97 3.38
N ALA A 247 29.38 21.69 3.05
CA ALA A 247 28.04 21.20 2.71
C ALA A 247 27.10 21.42 3.91
N TYR A 248 25.78 21.43 3.69
CA TYR A 248 24.77 21.69 4.73
C TYR A 248 24.79 20.60 5.82
N CYS A 249 25.70 20.76 6.78
CA CYS A 249 26.05 19.85 7.84
C CYS A 249 25.86 20.60 9.16
N PRO A 250 24.97 20.16 10.06
CA PRO A 250 24.79 20.85 11.33
C PRO A 250 26.09 20.82 12.13
N SER A 251 26.52 22.00 12.56
CA SER A 251 27.72 22.18 13.37
C SER A 251 27.47 23.17 14.50
N ALA A 252 28.03 22.87 15.68
CA ALA A 252 27.92 23.70 16.87
C ALA A 252 29.25 23.77 17.60
N THR A 253 29.66 24.99 17.98
CA THR A 253 30.87 25.26 18.75
C THR A 253 30.51 25.72 20.15
N PHE A 254 31.03 25.02 21.17
CA PHE A 254 30.85 25.35 22.57
C PHE A 254 32.20 25.68 23.23
N LYS A 255 32.18 26.49 24.29
CA LYS A 255 33.34 26.63 25.19
C LYS A 255 33.46 25.39 26.06
N TYR A 256 34.67 24.97 26.38
CA TYR A 256 34.94 23.83 27.26
C TYR A 256 34.22 23.95 28.61
N ALA A 257 34.31 25.13 29.27
CA ALA A 257 33.60 25.40 30.53
C ALA A 257 32.09 25.07 30.45
N VAL A 258 31.42 25.45 29.37
CA VAL A 258 29.97 25.21 29.18
C VAL A 258 29.66 23.71 29.00
N LEU A 259 30.61 22.91 28.51
CA LEU A 259 30.44 21.45 28.41
C LEU A 259 30.70 20.74 29.74
N VAL A 260 31.54 21.32 30.61
CA VAL A 260 31.73 20.85 31.99
C VAL A 260 30.53 21.25 32.87
N ASP A 261 30.06 22.50 32.78
CA ASP A 261 28.88 23.01 33.49
C ASP A 261 27.58 22.23 33.17
N ARG A 262 27.52 21.59 31.99
CA ARG A 262 26.41 20.74 31.53
C ARG A 262 26.61 19.25 31.82
N GLU A 263 27.67 18.89 32.56
CA GLU A 263 28.07 17.50 32.84
C GLU A 263 28.31 16.65 31.58
N ILE A 264 28.56 17.28 30.41
CA ILE A 264 28.79 16.57 29.14
C ILE A 264 30.21 16.01 29.10
N ILE A 265 31.22 16.80 29.47
CA ILE A 265 32.62 16.36 29.60
C ILE A 265 32.94 16.23 31.09
N THR A 266 33.37 15.05 31.51
CA THR A 266 33.74 14.75 32.90
C THR A 266 35.23 14.91 33.16
N LYS A 267 36.09 14.51 32.20
CA LYS A 267 37.54 14.69 32.26
C LYS A 267 38.15 14.96 30.89
N LEU A 268 39.30 15.62 30.89
CA LEU A 268 40.19 15.81 29.75
C LEU A 268 41.55 15.19 30.08
N SER A 269 42.33 14.78 29.08
CA SER A 269 43.69 14.24 29.27
C SER A 269 44.55 15.19 30.13
N PRO A 270 45.35 14.65 31.08
CA PRO A 270 46.27 15.46 31.89
C PRO A 270 47.35 16.17 31.06
N SER A 271 47.48 15.83 29.77
CA SER A 271 48.36 16.49 28.80
C SER A 271 47.94 17.94 28.46
N VAL A 272 46.70 18.34 28.79
CA VAL A 272 46.20 19.71 28.54
C VAL A 272 46.40 20.56 29.79
N THR A 273 47.23 21.61 29.69
CA THR A 273 47.49 22.53 30.81
C THR A 273 46.25 23.37 31.16
N PRO A 274 46.08 23.79 32.43
CA PRO A 274 44.90 24.55 32.86
C PRO A 274 44.74 25.87 32.11
N ASP A 275 45.84 26.53 31.71
CA ASP A 275 45.81 27.77 30.92
C ASP A 275 45.13 27.59 29.56
N VAL A 276 45.30 26.42 28.93
CA VAL A 276 44.69 26.08 27.63
C VAL A 276 43.18 25.83 27.79
N MET A 277 42.74 25.25 28.93
CA MET A 277 41.33 24.95 29.19
C MET A 277 40.43 26.19 29.20
N VAL A 278 40.95 27.35 29.62
CA VAL A 278 40.19 28.61 29.73
C VAL A 278 39.66 29.09 28.37
N ASN A 279 40.47 28.93 27.31
CA ASN A 279 40.15 29.37 25.95
C ASN A 279 39.99 28.20 24.96
N LEU A 280 39.61 27.02 25.49
CA LEU A 280 39.34 25.83 24.70
C LEU A 280 37.90 25.84 24.17
N PHE A 281 37.75 25.64 22.87
CA PHE A 281 36.48 25.54 22.16
C PHE A 281 36.37 24.18 21.47
N VAL A 282 35.22 23.53 21.61
CA VAL A 282 34.92 22.23 21.02
C VAL A 282 33.87 22.42 19.94
N THR A 283 34.16 21.99 18.72
CA THR A 283 33.21 22.04 17.59
C THR A 283 32.79 20.64 17.20
N PHE A 284 31.48 20.39 17.26
CA PHE A 284 30.84 19.18 16.77
C PHE A 284 30.30 19.44 15.37
N THR A 285 30.58 18.57 14.40
CA THR A 285 30.07 18.66 13.01
C THR A 285 29.58 17.30 12.55
N LEU A 286 28.30 17.21 12.16
CA LEU A 286 27.72 15.99 11.58
C LEU A 286 28.10 15.86 10.10
N ARG A 287 28.77 14.77 9.73
CA ARG A 287 29.10 14.44 8.33
C ARG A 287 27.95 13.70 7.64
N LYS A 288 27.98 13.66 6.30
CA LYS A 288 26.93 13.04 5.44
C LYS A 288 26.74 11.54 5.68
N ASP A 289 27.78 10.91 6.21
CA ASP A 289 27.90 9.49 6.57
C ASP A 289 27.40 9.20 8.01
N ASN A 290 26.70 10.15 8.63
CA ASN A 290 26.21 10.13 10.02
C ASN A 290 27.33 9.89 11.07
N SER A 291 28.58 10.22 10.72
CA SER A 291 29.71 10.30 11.64
C SER A 291 29.82 11.71 12.21
N TRP A 292 30.30 11.85 13.45
CA TRP A 292 30.48 13.15 14.10
C TRP A 292 31.96 13.50 14.17
N GLN A 293 32.37 14.59 13.55
CA GLN A 293 33.70 15.15 13.75
C GLN A 293 33.70 16.06 14.98
N VAL A 294 34.70 15.88 15.86
CA VAL A 294 34.89 16.64 17.08
C VAL A 294 36.26 17.30 17.04
N VAL A 295 36.27 18.63 17.02
CA VAL A 295 37.49 19.44 16.86
C VAL A 295 37.69 20.32 18.09
N PHE A 296 38.81 20.13 18.79
CA PHE A 296 39.25 20.93 19.92
C PHE A 296 40.20 22.02 19.45
N THR A 297 39.84 23.28 19.70
CA THR A 297 40.61 24.46 19.26
C THR A 297 40.89 25.37 20.44
N HIS A 298 42.14 25.81 20.58
CA HIS A 298 42.56 26.81 21.56
C HIS A 298 42.65 28.17 20.87
N ARG A 299 41.97 29.19 21.42
CA ARG A 299 41.90 30.53 20.82
C ARG A 299 42.69 31.56 21.62
N VAL A 300 43.82 32.00 21.09
CA VAL A 300 44.67 33.05 21.71
C VAL A 300 44.86 34.19 20.71
N GLN A 301 44.51 35.42 21.12
CA GLN A 301 44.77 36.66 20.37
C GLN A 301 44.43 36.60 18.86
N LYS A 302 43.28 35.98 18.52
CA LYS A 302 42.74 35.74 17.15
C LYS A 302 43.43 34.63 16.33
N VAL A 303 44.41 33.91 16.88
CA VAL A 303 44.93 32.68 16.28
C VAL A 303 44.18 31.48 16.87
N GLU A 304 43.74 30.56 15.99
CA GLU A 304 43.16 29.28 16.39
C GLU A 304 44.22 28.19 16.26
N GLN A 305 44.56 27.53 17.37
CA GLN A 305 45.46 26.38 17.39
C GLN A 305 44.65 25.10 17.56
N LEU A 306 44.91 24.10 16.72
CA LEU A 306 44.29 22.78 16.84
C LEU A 306 44.92 22.03 18.02
N VAL A 307 44.09 21.52 18.92
CA VAL A 307 44.51 20.71 20.09
C VAL A 307 44.25 19.23 19.84
N ALA A 308 43.09 18.89 19.28
CA ALA A 308 42.74 17.54 18.84
C ALA A 308 41.67 17.58 17.74
N ASP A 309 41.70 16.60 16.83
CA ASP A 309 40.67 16.36 15.82
C ASP A 309 40.43 14.84 15.77
N PHE A 310 39.18 14.42 15.92
CA PHE A 310 38.79 13.02 15.75
C PHE A 310 37.37 12.89 15.20
N VAL A 311 37.09 11.72 14.62
CA VAL A 311 35.78 11.38 14.07
C VAL A 311 35.22 10.23 14.88
N ILE A 312 34.03 10.41 15.43
CA ILE A 312 33.25 9.36 16.07
C ILE A 312 32.39 8.69 14.98
N PRO A 313 32.67 7.43 14.61
CA PRO A 313 31.87 6.70 13.62
C PRO A 313 30.50 6.32 14.19
N LYS A 314 29.53 6.12 13.28
CA LYS A 314 28.15 5.71 13.63
C LYS A 314 28.11 4.43 14.48
N GLU A 315 29.00 3.49 14.25
CA GLU A 315 29.09 2.22 14.98
C GLU A 315 29.48 2.42 16.45
N GLU A 316 30.42 3.33 16.72
CA GLU A 316 30.84 3.68 18.07
C GLU A 316 29.74 4.45 18.81
N LEU A 317 29.00 5.34 18.12
CA LEU A 317 27.80 5.98 18.69
C LEU A 317 26.68 4.99 18.99
N LEU A 318 26.48 3.96 18.16
CA LEU A 318 25.52 2.87 18.44
C LEU A 318 25.97 2.00 19.62
N HIS A 319 27.28 1.84 19.84
CA HIS A 319 27.80 1.20 21.04
C HIS A 319 27.56 2.07 22.28
N VAL A 320 27.87 3.38 22.20
CA VAL A 320 27.62 4.35 23.29
C VAL A 320 26.13 4.46 23.64
N ARG A 321 25.22 4.46 22.66
CA ARG A 321 23.75 4.41 22.87
C ARG A 321 23.27 3.12 23.58
N ARG A 322 24.10 2.07 23.71
CA ARG A 322 23.78 0.82 24.45
C ARG A 322 24.37 0.78 25.86
N LEU A 323 25.22 1.73 26.23
CA LEU A 323 25.76 1.83 27.60
C LEU A 323 24.68 2.33 28.57
N PRO A 324 24.76 1.99 29.87
CA PRO A 324 23.81 2.52 30.84
C PRO A 324 23.90 4.06 30.92
N PRO A 325 22.79 4.77 31.20
CA PRO A 325 22.71 6.22 31.08
C PRO A 325 23.61 7.01 32.05
N GLN A 326 24.16 6.35 33.08
CA GLN A 326 25.10 6.91 34.05
C GLN A 326 26.57 6.54 33.75
N ALA A 327 26.85 5.84 32.65
CA ALA A 327 28.22 5.51 32.25
C ALA A 327 28.97 6.76 31.78
N THR A 328 30.29 6.75 31.98
CA THR A 328 31.20 7.60 31.25
C THR A 328 31.84 6.82 30.08
N TYR A 329 32.16 7.52 29.00
CA TYR A 329 32.86 6.94 27.85
C TYR A 329 34.05 7.82 27.43
N GLY A 330 35.20 7.19 27.24
CA GLY A 330 36.44 7.84 26.84
C GLY A 330 36.69 7.74 25.33
N PHE A 331 36.78 8.88 24.64
CA PHE A 331 37.14 8.96 23.22
C PHE A 331 38.65 9.16 23.03
N LEU A 332 39.17 8.71 21.88
CA LEU A 332 40.59 8.84 21.49
C LEU A 332 41.53 8.22 22.54
N LYS A 333 41.41 6.90 22.73
CA LYS A 333 42.28 6.10 23.62
C LYS A 333 43.63 5.88 22.97
N SER A 334 44.70 6.04 23.74
CA SER A 334 46.08 5.85 23.29
C SER A 334 46.86 5.00 24.30
N ALA A 335 48.06 4.55 23.93
CA ALA A 335 48.92 3.79 24.85
C ALA A 335 49.43 4.62 26.05
N SER A 336 49.41 5.96 25.94
CA SER A 336 49.74 6.89 27.04
C SER A 336 48.52 7.30 27.86
N ASP A 337 47.34 7.42 27.23
CA ASP A 337 46.06 7.75 27.90
C ASP A 337 45.04 6.59 27.70
N PRO A 338 45.06 5.55 28.56
CA PRO A 338 44.16 4.39 28.42
C PRO A 338 42.68 4.74 28.64
N ASN A 339 42.41 5.84 29.35
CA ASN A 339 41.06 6.35 29.61
C ASN A 339 40.52 7.22 28.45
N GLY A 340 41.34 7.60 27.47
CA GLY A 340 40.97 8.49 26.38
C GLY A 340 41.36 9.95 26.61
N PHE A 341 41.43 10.72 25.51
CA PHE A 341 41.70 12.16 25.52
C PHE A 341 40.57 12.97 26.18
N VAL A 342 39.32 12.50 26.05
CA VAL A 342 38.11 13.12 26.64
C VAL A 342 37.22 12.01 27.21
N GLU A 343 36.87 12.10 28.48
CA GLU A 343 35.77 11.34 29.08
C GLU A 343 34.47 12.17 29.00
N VAL A 344 33.39 11.58 28.47
CA VAL A 344 32.05 12.18 28.45
C VAL A 344 31.05 11.38 29.29
N ASN A 345 30.02 12.04 29.81
CA ASN A 345 28.85 11.37 30.38
C ASN A 345 27.89 10.97 29.24
N VAL A 346 27.50 9.70 29.16
CA VAL A 346 26.79 9.14 28.00
C VAL A 346 25.44 9.82 27.74
N LEU A 347 24.61 10.03 28.77
CA LEU A 347 23.27 10.60 28.57
C LEU A 347 23.28 12.09 28.17
N PRO A 348 23.98 13.01 28.88
CA PRO A 348 24.05 14.43 28.47
C PRO A 348 24.73 14.61 27.10
N PHE A 349 25.74 13.79 26.79
CA PHE A 349 26.43 13.84 25.50
C PHE A 349 25.52 13.48 24.33
N LEU A 350 24.77 12.38 24.42
CA LEU A 350 23.83 11.98 23.38
C LEU A 350 22.72 13.02 23.20
N GLN A 351 22.16 13.55 24.28
CA GLN A 351 21.17 14.64 24.21
C GLN A 351 21.72 15.90 23.54
N ALA A 352 22.99 16.25 23.78
CA ALA A 352 23.63 17.38 23.14
C ALA A 352 23.86 17.16 21.63
N LEU A 353 24.25 15.94 21.22
CA LEU A 353 24.38 15.59 19.80
C LEU A 353 23.02 15.58 19.08
N ASP A 354 21.98 15.01 19.68
CA ASP A 354 20.63 14.97 19.11
C ASP A 354 20.03 16.40 18.99
N GLN A 355 20.35 17.32 19.93
CA GLN A 355 20.00 18.75 19.81
C GLN A 355 20.72 19.46 18.66
N VAL A 356 21.99 19.10 18.37
CA VAL A 356 22.78 19.73 17.31
C VAL A 356 22.43 19.16 15.93
N GLY A 357 22.23 17.83 15.83
CA GLY A 357 21.85 17.18 14.57
C GLY A 357 20.43 17.52 14.10
N GLY A 358 19.59 18.01 15.03
CA GLY A 358 18.14 17.96 14.90
C GLY A 358 17.63 16.56 15.25
N GLN A 359 16.45 16.47 15.84
CA GLN A 359 15.83 15.17 16.12
C GLN A 359 15.67 14.40 14.81
N GLU A 360 16.25 13.20 14.73
CA GLU A 360 15.92 12.20 13.71
C GLU A 360 14.40 11.94 13.81
N ALA A 361 13.63 12.36 12.80
CA ALA A 361 12.18 12.26 12.70
C ALA A 361 11.78 11.29 11.58
#